data_AF-W7DWN3-F1
#
_entry.id   AF-W7DWN3-F1
#
_cell.length_a   1.000
_cell.length_b   1.000
_cell.length_c   1.000
_cell.angle_alpha   90.00
_cell.angle_beta   90.00
_cell.angle_gamma   90.00
#
_symmetry.space_group_name_H-M   'P 1'
#
loop_
_entity.id
_entity.type
_entity.pdbx_description
1 polymer ?
#
loop_
_entity_poly.entity_id
_entity_poly.type
_entity_poly.pdbx_seq_one_letter_code
_entity_poly.pdbx_strand_id
1 'polypeptide(L)' 'IIATLNKKPIKKPKIVIPNKYNKSRTKLRTFLTNIDLYYSYNKVSNNKKKILIANTYIKEKVAS' A
#
# COMPACT_ATOMS: atom_id res chain seq x y z
N ILE A 1 6.16 -40.74 -13.37
CA ILE A 1 4.98 -40.08 -12.74
C ILE A 1 5.27 -38.59 -12.68
N ILE A 2 4.60 -37.77 -13.49
CA ILE A 2 4.72 -36.31 -13.41
C ILE A 2 3.78 -35.84 -12.31
N ALA A 3 4.33 -35.42 -11.18
CA ALA A 3 3.56 -34.81 -10.11
C ALA A 3 3.05 -33.44 -10.58
N THR A 4 1.80 -33.37 -11.01
CA THR A 4 1.05 -32.12 -11.16
C THR A 4 0.93 -31.48 -9.79
N LEU A 5 1.87 -30.58 -9.46
CA LEU A 5 1.78 -29.72 -8.30
C LEU A 5 0.53 -28.85 -8.48
N ASN A 6 -0.58 -29.27 -7.86
CA ASN A 6 -1.81 -28.49 -7.75
C ASN A 6 -1.44 -27.18 -7.04
N LYS A 7 -1.06 -26.16 -7.83
CA LYS A 7 -0.76 -24.81 -7.34
C LYS A 7 -2.05 -24.26 -6.77
N LYS A 8 -2.26 -24.43 -5.46
CA LYS A 8 -3.28 -23.68 -4.72
C LYS A 8 -3.13 -22.22 -5.14
N PRO A 9 -4.22 -21.54 -5.54
CA PRO A 9 -4.13 -20.13 -5.84
C PRO A 9 -3.55 -19.45 -4.60
N ILE A 10 -2.40 -18.80 -4.78
CA ILE A 10 -1.75 -18.03 -3.72
C ILE A 10 -2.80 -17.04 -3.25
N LYS A 11 -3.41 -17.29 -2.09
CA LYS A 11 -4.37 -16.38 -1.47
C LYS A 11 -3.59 -15.14 -1.12
N LYS A 12 -3.64 -14.20 -2.07
CA LYS A 12 -3.17 -12.84 -1.94
C LYS A 12 -3.72 -12.29 -0.60
N PRO A 13 -2.87 -11.91 0.37
CA PRO A 13 -3.38 -11.35 1.63
C PRO A 13 -4.31 -10.17 1.34
N LYS A 14 -5.41 -10.06 2.12
CA LYS A 14 -6.27 -8.88 2.09
C LYS A 14 -5.43 -7.71 2.61
N ILE A 15 -5.00 -6.83 1.70
CA ILE A 15 -4.34 -5.60 2.12
C ILE A 15 -5.38 -4.67 2.72
N VAL A 16 -5.06 -4.07 3.86
CA VAL A 16 -5.76 -2.89 4.36
C VAL A 16 -5.44 -1.73 3.40
N ILE A 17 -6.44 -1.26 2.66
CA ILE A 17 -6.32 -0.06 1.84
C ILE A 17 -5.83 1.08 2.76
N PRO A 18 -4.76 1.82 2.40
CA PRO A 18 -4.27 2.91 3.24
C PRO A 18 -5.38 3.93 3.50
N ASN A 19 -5.63 4.26 4.77
CA ASN A 19 -6.55 5.35 5.12
C ASN A 19 -5.95 6.70 4.69
N LYS A 20 -6.83 7.66 4.36
CA LYS A 20 -6.39 9.04 4.08
C LYS A 20 -5.62 9.61 5.29
N TYR A 21 -4.39 10.03 5.08
CA TYR A 21 -3.53 10.64 6.08
C TYR A 21 -3.87 12.11 6.24
N ASN A 22 -4.33 12.48 7.43
CA ASN A 22 -4.73 13.84 7.78
C ASN A 22 -3.57 14.70 8.34
N LYS A 23 -2.32 14.38 8.01
CA LYS A 23 -1.13 15.08 8.54
C LYS A 23 -0.97 15.01 10.07
N SER A 24 -1.64 14.08 10.74
CA SER A 24 -1.47 13.84 12.18
C SER A 24 -0.08 13.27 12.49
N ARG A 25 0.66 13.91 13.39
CA ARG A 25 2.01 13.46 13.80
C ARG A 25 1.98 12.05 14.42
N THR A 26 0.96 11.75 15.22
CA THR A 26 0.80 10.45 15.88
C THR A 26 0.45 9.32 14.91
N LYS A 27 -0.20 9.64 13.78
CA LYS A 27 -0.60 8.66 12.75
C LYS A 27 0.39 8.52 11.59
N LEU A 28 1.47 9.30 11.57
CA LEU A 28 2.45 9.30 10.48
C LEU A 28 3.11 7.93 10.31
N ARG A 29 3.58 7.34 11.41
CA ARG A 29 4.28 6.04 11.39
C ARG A 29 3.39 4.95 10.81
N THR A 30 2.14 4.85 11.28
CA THR A 30 1.16 3.89 10.77
C THR A 30 0.86 4.10 9.29
N PHE A 31 0.72 5.36 8.84
CA PHE A 31 0.51 5.67 7.44
C PHE A 31 1.68 5.19 6.56
N LEU A 32 2.92 5.49 6.95
CA LEU A 32 4.12 5.08 6.22
C LEU A 32 4.23 3.55 6.14
N THR A 33 3.97 2.83 7.24
CA THR A 33 3.96 1.36 7.25
C THR A 33 2.90 0.78 6.31
N ASN A 34 1.69 1.31 6.33
CA ASN A 34 0.60 0.83 5.44
C ASN A 34 0.91 1.07 3.96
N ILE A 35 1.51 2.21 3.64
CA ILE A 35 1.91 2.56 2.27
C ILE A 35 3.07 1.66 1.79
N ASP A 36 4.05 1.38 2.63
CA ASP A 36 5.16 0.49 2.27
C ASP A 36 4.71 -0.96 2.04
N LEU A 37 3.79 -1.45 2.88
CA LEU A 37 3.14 -2.75 2.68
C LEU A 37 2.37 -2.79 1.35
N TYR A 38 1.68 -1.71 1.00
CA TYR A 38 0.98 -1.60 -0.28
C TYR A 38 1.96 -1.69 -1.46
N TYR A 39 3.11 -1.00 -1.41
CA TYR A 39 4.12 -1.08 -2.48
C TYR A 39 4.70 -2.48 -2.63
N SER A 40 5.06 -3.11 -1.51
CA SER A 40 5.66 -4.44 -1.50
C SER A 40 4.71 -5.47 -2.11
N TYR A 41 3.43 -5.41 -1.76
CA TYR A 41 2.44 -6.32 -2.30
C TYR A 41 2.15 -6.08 -3.79
N ASN A 42 1.97 -4.82 -4.19
CA ASN A 42 1.67 -4.46 -5.59
C ASN A 42 2.93 -4.45 -6.46
N LYS A 43 4.10 -4.83 -5.91
CA LYS A 43 5.40 -4.83 -6.58
C LYS A 43 5.71 -3.49 -7.26
N VAL A 44 5.33 -2.39 -6.62
CA VAL A 44 5.61 -1.05 -7.14
C VAL A 44 7.07 -0.73 -6.86
N SER A 45 7.94 -0.87 -7.86
CA SER A 45 9.37 -0.59 -7.74
C SER A 45 9.75 0.84 -8.11
N ASN A 46 8.99 1.48 -9.01
CA ASN A 46 9.29 2.83 -9.49
C ASN A 46 8.97 3.91 -8.44
N ASN A 47 9.99 4.68 -8.05
CA ASN A 47 9.88 5.76 -7.07
C ASN A 47 8.87 6.84 -7.48
N LYS A 48 8.79 7.23 -8.77
CA LYS A 48 7.80 8.21 -9.24
C LYS A 48 6.37 7.72 -9.00
N LYS A 49 6.14 6.43 -9.28
CA LYS A 49 4.84 5.78 -9.07
C LYS A 49 4.49 5.66 -7.58
N LYS A 50 5.48 5.33 -6.74
CA LYS A 50 5.31 5.35 -5.28
C LYS A 50 4.87 6.73 -4.80
N ILE A 51 5.60 7.78 -5.15
CA ILE A 51 5.27 9.15 -4.74
C ILE A 51 3.87 9.55 -5.17
N LEU A 52 3.49 9.26 -6.42
CA LEU A 52 2.15 9.56 -6.92
C LEU A 52 1.06 8.86 -6.11
N ILE A 53 1.24 7.56 -5.80
CA ILE A 53 0.30 6.79 -4.99
C ILE A 53 0.23 7.35 -3.56
N ALA A 54 1.35 7.63 -2.90
CA ALA A 54 1.33 8.22 -1.56
C ALA A 54 0.50 9.51 -1.51
N ASN A 55 0.65 10.36 -2.52
CA ASN A 55 -0.06 11.64 -2.60
C ASN A 55 -1.59 11.48 -2.69
N THR A 56 -2.11 10.44 -3.35
CA THR A 56 -3.57 10.22 -3.41
C THR A 56 -4.18 9.89 -2.05
N TYR A 57 -3.36 9.39 -1.11
CA TYR A 57 -3.77 9.08 0.25
C TYR A 57 -3.45 10.19 1.25
N ILE A 58 -2.80 11.29 0.86
CA ILE A 58 -2.63 12.45 1.75
C ILE A 58 -3.88 13.32 1.61
N LYS A 59 -4.57 13.59 2.72
CA LYS A 59 -5.71 14.52 2.71
C LYS A 59 -5.16 15.93 2.46
N GLU A 60 -5.64 16.58 1.41
CA GLU A 60 -5.39 18.00 1.22
C GLU A 60 -5.95 18.79 2.40
N LYS A 61 -5.18 19.78 2.86
CA LYS A 61 -5.73 20.80 3.74
C LYS A 61 -6.55 21.68 2.80
N VAL A 62 -7.87 21.55 2.81
CA VAL A 62 -8.73 22.52 2.14
C VAL A 62 -8.39 23.85 2.82
N ALA A 63 -7.78 24.78 2.09
CA ALA A 63 -7.57 26.13 2.58
C ALA A 63 -8.97 26.72 2.78
N SER A 64 -9.27 27.08 4.02
CA SER A 64 -10.48 27.81 4.38
C SER A 64 -10.20 29.30 4.33
#